data_AF-A0A9D8LGZ1-F1
#
_entry.id   AF-A0A9D8LGZ1-F1
#
_cell.length_a   1.000
_cell.length_b   1.000
_cell.length_c   1.000
_cell.angle_alpha   90.00
_cell.angle_beta   90.00
_cell.angle_gamma   90.00
#
_symmetry.space_group_name_H-M   'P 1'
#
loop_
_entity.id
_entity.type
_entity.pdbx_description
1 polymer ?
#
loop_
_entity_poly.entity_id
_entity_poly.type
_entity_poly.pdbx_seq_one_letter_code
_entity_poly.pdbx_strand_id
1 'polypeptide(L)'
;MQPDAHDHSHEHAHAEGGCRHAHDHAGQAEAGLARAEAVCRERGLRLTPIRRKTLEALYADHRPVGAYDLADRISPPGGRRLAPISIYRALDFLVEQGFVHRLSSRNAFIACPHGHGADEAVAFLICEVCGGVDEDASPAMP
;
A
#
# COMPACT_ATOMS: atom_id res chain seq x y z
N MET A 1 -55.50 11.71 11.43
CA MET A 1 -54.43 11.88 12.43
C MET A 1 -53.18 11.18 11.88
N GLN A 2 -52.22 11.93 11.34
CA GLN A 2 -50.80 11.52 11.29
C GLN A 2 -50.20 11.74 12.70
N PRO A 3 -49.06 11.14 13.12
CA PRO A 3 -47.76 11.01 12.40
C PRO A 3 -47.17 9.58 12.56
N ASP A 4 -46.01 9.14 12.08
CA ASP A 4 -44.68 9.74 12.02
C ASP A 4 -43.87 9.16 10.85
N ALA A 5 -43.16 10.06 10.17
CA ALA A 5 -42.13 9.73 9.22
C ALA A 5 -40.90 9.17 9.97
N HIS A 6 -40.35 8.05 9.51
CA HIS A 6 -38.96 7.69 9.80
C HIS A 6 -38.17 7.77 8.50
N ASP A 7 -37.87 9.02 8.16
CA ASP A 7 -36.77 9.39 7.29
C ASP A 7 -35.48 9.26 8.12
N HIS A 8 -34.76 8.15 7.95
CA HIS A 8 -33.37 8.03 8.42
C HIS A 8 -32.44 8.44 7.28
N SER A 9 -32.53 9.71 6.88
CA SER A 9 -31.48 10.39 6.13
C SER A 9 -30.27 10.56 7.05
N HIS A 10 -29.39 9.56 7.06
CA HIS A 10 -28.04 9.70 7.60
C HIS A 10 -27.21 10.51 6.60
N GLU A 11 -27.34 11.83 6.66
CA GLU A 11 -26.41 12.77 6.02
C GLU A 11 -25.08 12.71 6.77
N HIS A 12 -24.16 11.86 6.29
CA HIS A 12 -22.76 11.92 6.69
C HIS A 12 -22.08 13.07 5.96
N ALA A 13 -22.21 14.27 6.52
CA ALA A 13 -21.39 15.41 6.16
C ALA A 13 -19.94 15.14 6.57
N HIS A 14 -19.15 14.54 5.67
CA HIS A 14 -17.72 14.42 5.83
C HIS A 14 -17.08 15.79 5.59
N ALA A 15 -16.98 16.58 6.67
CA ALA A 15 -16.17 17.77 6.70
C ALA A 15 -14.73 17.41 6.33
N GLU A 16 -14.15 18.16 5.39
CA GLU A 16 -12.78 18.04 4.90
C GLU A 16 -11.77 18.22 6.05
N GLY A 17 -11.43 17.12 6.70
CA GLY A 17 -10.44 17.08 7.78
C GLY A 17 -9.62 15.80 7.61
N GLY A 18 -8.40 15.94 7.09
CA GLY A 18 -7.50 14.82 6.84
C GLY A 18 -7.32 13.95 8.08
N CYS A 19 -7.41 12.64 7.92
CA CYS A 19 -7.20 11.72 9.03
C CYS A 19 -5.71 11.71 9.43
N ARG A 20 -5.42 11.70 10.74
CA ARG A 20 -4.05 11.78 11.29
C ARG A 20 -3.08 10.74 10.70
N HIS A 21 -3.59 9.59 10.25
CA HIS A 21 -2.79 8.50 9.66
C HIS A 21 -2.06 8.94 8.38
N ALA A 22 -2.59 9.87 7.58
CA ALA A 22 -1.96 10.27 6.32
C ALA A 22 -0.59 10.98 6.49
N HIS A 23 -0.30 11.55 7.66
CA HIS A 23 0.86 12.41 7.88
C HIS A 23 2.15 11.68 8.29
N ASP A 24 2.06 10.45 8.84
CA ASP A 24 3.23 9.72 9.36
C ASP A 24 3.98 8.88 8.31
N HIS A 25 3.42 8.68 7.11
CA HIS A 25 3.99 7.76 6.12
C HIS A 25 5.18 8.34 5.32
N ALA A 26 5.30 9.66 5.20
CA ALA A 26 6.35 10.28 4.39
C ALA A 26 7.76 9.98 4.94
N GLY A 27 7.92 9.85 6.26
CA GLY A 27 9.19 9.49 6.90
C GLY A 27 9.56 8.01 6.75
N GLN A 28 8.60 7.14 6.43
CA GLN A 28 8.81 5.70 6.33
C GLN A 28 9.39 5.28 4.96
N ALA A 29 9.21 6.10 3.92
CA ALA A 29 9.63 5.80 2.56
C ALA A 29 11.14 5.63 2.42
N GLU A 30 11.93 6.57 2.93
CA GLU A 30 13.39 6.54 2.83
C GLU A 30 13.97 5.34 3.59
N ALA A 31 13.54 5.13 4.83
CA ALA A 31 13.95 4.01 5.66
C ALA A 31 13.56 2.66 5.02
N GLY A 32 12.34 2.56 4.48
CA GLY A 32 11.84 1.37 3.81
C GLY A 32 12.61 1.03 2.53
N LEU A 33 12.97 2.03 1.73
CA LEU A 33 13.80 1.83 0.53
C LEU A 33 15.23 1.43 0.90
N ALA A 34 15.84 2.08 1.89
CA ALA A 34 17.17 1.73 2.38
C ALA A 34 17.21 0.30 2.94
N ARG A 35 16.16 -0.13 3.66
CA ARG A 35 15.98 -1.51 4.12
C ARG A 35 15.92 -2.47 2.94
N ALA A 36 15.10 -2.19 1.93
CA ALA A 36 14.95 -3.06 0.77
C ALA A 36 16.28 -3.23 0.01
N GLU A 37 17.08 -2.16 -0.13
CA GLU A 37 18.43 -2.23 -0.70
C GLU A 37 19.38 -3.09 0.13
N ALA A 38 19.41 -2.90 1.45
CA ALA A 38 20.26 -3.66 2.35
C ALA A 38 19.93 -5.16 2.29
N VAL A 39 18.66 -5.52 2.41
CA VAL A 39 18.18 -6.90 2.32
C VAL A 39 18.51 -7.51 0.95
N CYS A 40 18.31 -6.77 -0.14
CA CYS A 40 18.67 -7.27 -1.47
C CYS A 40 20.17 -7.54 -1.59
N ARG A 41 21.01 -6.64 -1.07
CA ARG A 41 22.47 -6.80 -1.09
C ARG A 41 22.90 -8.01 -0.27
N GLU A 42 22.37 -8.18 0.94
CA GLU A 42 22.68 -9.29 1.83
C GLU A 42 22.29 -10.65 1.23
N ARG A 43 21.12 -10.71 0.57
CA ARG A 43 20.60 -11.94 -0.05
C ARG A 43 21.10 -12.19 -1.47
N GLY A 44 21.96 -11.31 -2.02
CA GLY A 44 22.42 -11.41 -3.41
C GLY A 44 21.32 -11.19 -4.47
N LEU A 45 20.22 -10.53 -4.08
CA LEU A 45 19.10 -10.19 -4.95
C LEU A 45 19.31 -8.83 -5.62
N ARG A 46 18.61 -8.61 -6.72
CA ARG A 46 18.67 -7.34 -7.46
C ARG A 46 17.38 -6.54 -7.27
N LEU A 47 17.48 -5.41 -6.57
CA LEU A 47 16.43 -4.38 -6.60
C LEU A 47 16.58 -3.59 -7.92
N THR A 48 15.99 -4.11 -9.00
CA THR A 48 16.06 -3.49 -10.33
C THR A 48 15.34 -2.13 -10.34
N PRO A 49 15.59 -1.25 -11.33
CA PRO A 49 14.94 0.06 -11.38
C PRO A 49 13.42 0.02 -11.36
N ILE A 50 12.80 -0.97 -12.01
CA ILE A 50 11.34 -1.12 -11.98
C ILE A 50 10.85 -1.56 -10.59
N ARG A 51 11.55 -2.49 -9.92
CA ARG A 51 11.20 -2.92 -8.55
C ARG A 51 11.30 -1.76 -7.56
N ARG A 52 12.37 -0.97 -7.67
CA ARG A 52 12.55 0.24 -6.86
C ARG A 52 11.44 1.25 -7.08
N LYS A 53 11.16 1.61 -8.34
CA LYS A 53 10.11 2.58 -8.67
C LYS A 53 8.72 2.10 -8.24
N THR A 54 8.44 0.80 -8.34
CA THR A 54 7.19 0.22 -7.82
C THR A 54 7.08 0.39 -6.31
N LEU A 55 8.16 0.14 -5.57
CA LEU A 55 8.20 0.35 -4.13
C LEU A 55 8.07 1.83 -3.75
N GLU A 56 8.79 2.73 -4.44
CA GLU A 56 8.69 4.18 -4.27
C GLU A 56 7.25 4.69 -4.50
N ALA A 57 6.59 4.22 -5.56
CA ALA A 57 5.22 4.61 -5.89
C ALA A 57 4.20 4.12 -4.85
N LEU A 58 4.47 3.00 -4.17
CA LEU A 58 3.66 2.51 -3.07
C LEU A 58 3.87 3.32 -1.79
N TYR A 59 5.09 3.74 -1.49
CA TYR A 59 5.36 4.64 -0.35
C TYR A 59 4.83 6.06 -0.55
N ALA A 60 4.65 6.50 -1.80
CA ALA A 60 4.09 7.82 -2.12
C ALA A 60 2.58 7.95 -1.80
N ASP A 61 1.88 6.83 -1.56
CA ASP A 61 0.46 6.80 -1.21
C ASP A 61 0.29 6.14 0.15
N HIS A 62 -0.56 6.70 1.00
CA HIS A 62 -0.92 6.09 2.29
C HIS A 62 -2.04 5.06 2.13
N ARG A 63 -2.41 4.75 0.88
CA ARG A 63 -3.56 3.91 0.51
C ARG A 63 -3.09 2.75 -0.36
N PRO A 64 -3.77 1.60 -0.30
CA PRO A 64 -3.49 0.48 -1.18
C PRO A 64 -3.67 0.90 -2.65
N VAL A 65 -2.66 0.60 -3.48
CA VAL A 65 -2.66 0.98 -4.90
C VAL A 65 -2.81 -0.26 -5.79
N GLY A 66 -3.63 -0.16 -6.83
CA GLY A 66 -3.79 -1.21 -7.82
C GLY A 66 -2.57 -1.31 -8.76
N ALA A 67 -2.31 -2.50 -9.30
CA ALA A 67 -1.21 -2.72 -10.23
C ALA A 67 -1.34 -1.90 -11.54
N TYR A 68 -2.57 -1.61 -11.97
CA TYR A 68 -2.82 -0.79 -13.16
C TYR A 68 -2.46 0.67 -12.91
N ASP A 69 -2.88 1.23 -11.77
CA ASP A 69 -2.56 2.60 -11.38
C ASP A 69 -1.05 2.78 -11.19
N LEU A 70 -0.37 1.78 -10.62
CA LEU A 70 1.10 1.75 -10.53
C LEU A 70 1.75 1.78 -11.92
N ALA A 71 1.20 1.04 -12.89
CA ALA A 71 1.71 1.07 -14.26
C ALA A 71 1.59 2.48 -14.87
N ASP A 72 0.50 3.20 -14.61
CA ASP A 72 0.33 4.58 -15.06
C ASP A 72 1.30 5.54 -14.38
N ARG A 73 1.43 5.45 -13.05
CA ARG A 73 2.31 6.33 -12.24
C ARG A 73 3.79 6.18 -12.57
N ILE A 74 4.25 4.96 -12.86
CA ILE A 74 5.69 4.66 -13.03
C ILE A 74 6.12 4.79 -14.51
N SER A 75 5.16 4.85 -15.43
CA SER A 75 5.47 4.97 -16.86
C SER A 75 6.24 6.27 -17.15
N PRO A 76 7.26 6.21 -18.03
CA PRO A 76 8.05 7.39 -18.36
C PRO A 76 7.19 8.44 -19.08
N PRO A 77 7.35 9.74 -18.76
CA PRO A 77 6.66 10.81 -19.47
C PRO A 77 6.96 10.76 -20.97
N GLY A 78 5.93 10.78 -21.81
CA GLY A 78 6.07 10.73 -23.27
C GLY A 78 6.55 9.39 -23.85
N GLY A 79 6.72 8.36 -23.01
CA GLY A 79 7.09 7.01 -23.43
C GLY A 79 5.92 6.03 -23.48
N ARG A 80 6.20 4.80 -23.91
CA ARG A 80 5.20 3.73 -23.87
C ARG A 80 4.89 3.36 -22.42
N ARG A 81 3.60 3.24 -22.11
CA ARG A 81 3.12 2.71 -20.83
C ARG A 81 3.75 1.35 -20.51
N LEU A 82 4.16 1.16 -19.27
CA LEU A 82 4.63 -0.14 -18.80
C LEU A 82 3.53 -1.19 -18.94
N ALA A 83 3.93 -2.38 -19.41
CA ALA A 83 3.01 -3.50 -19.50
C ALA A 83 2.60 -3.94 -18.09
N PRO A 84 1.30 -4.21 -17.82
CA PRO A 84 0.83 -4.66 -16.50
C PRO A 84 1.61 -5.87 -15.97
N ILE A 85 1.97 -6.82 -16.85
CA ILE A 85 2.76 -8.00 -16.47
C ILE A 85 4.11 -7.65 -15.84
N SER A 86 4.74 -6.55 -16.27
CA SER A 86 6.01 -6.09 -15.70
C SER A 86 5.83 -5.54 -14.29
N ILE A 87 4.68 -4.91 -14.01
CA ILE A 87 4.33 -4.42 -12.67
C ILE A 87 4.00 -5.59 -11.74
N TYR A 88 3.21 -6.57 -12.19
CA TYR A 88 2.94 -7.78 -11.41
C TYR A 88 4.23 -8.52 -11.06
N ARG A 89 5.17 -8.69 -11.99
CA ARG A 89 6.47 -9.31 -11.70
C ARG A 89 7.32 -8.53 -10.69
N ALA A 90 7.20 -7.20 -10.68
CA ALA A 90 7.85 -6.39 -9.67
C ALA A 90 7.18 -6.58 -8.30
N LEU A 91 5.85 -6.54 -8.26
CA LEU A 91 5.05 -6.76 -7.06
C LEU A 91 5.27 -8.15 -6.46
N ASP A 92 5.28 -9.21 -7.26
CA ASP A 92 5.51 -10.58 -6.79
C ASP A 92 6.86 -10.69 -6.05
N PHE A 93 7.92 -10.11 -6.63
CA PHE A 93 9.22 -10.04 -5.96
C PHE A 93 9.16 -9.24 -4.66
N LEU A 94 8.51 -8.08 -4.66
CA LEU A 94 8.43 -7.23 -3.47
C LEU A 94 7.63 -7.90 -2.34
N VAL A 95 6.57 -8.64 -2.69
CA VAL A 95 5.77 -9.44 -1.76
C VAL A 95 6.59 -10.61 -1.21
N GLU A 96 7.26 -11.37 -2.07
CA GLU A 96 8.10 -12.50 -1.67
C GLU A 96 9.23 -12.08 -0.70
N GLN A 97 9.75 -10.86 -0.85
CA GLN A 97 10.79 -10.34 0.04
C GLN A 97 10.27 -9.61 1.28
N GLY A 98 8.95 -9.48 1.48
CA GLY A 98 8.36 -8.78 2.63
C GLY A 98 8.55 -7.25 2.58
N PHE A 99 8.60 -6.67 1.38
CA PHE A 99 8.64 -5.21 1.20
C PHE A 99 7.26 -4.62 0.93
N VAL A 100 6.30 -5.44 0.51
CA VAL A 100 4.95 -5.04 0.10
C VAL A 100 3.97 -6.10 0.56
N HIS A 101 2.79 -5.70 1.01
CA HIS A 101 1.67 -6.59 1.27
C HIS A 101 0.61 -6.49 0.18
N ARG A 102 -0.05 -7.62 -0.10
CA ARG A 102 -1.20 -7.69 -1.00
C ARG A 102 -2.50 -7.75 -0.21
N LEU A 103 -3.37 -6.77 -0.41
CA LEU A 103 -4.73 -6.77 0.09
C LEU A 103 -5.63 -7.44 -0.95
N SER A 104 -5.78 -8.76 -0.85
CA SER A 104 -6.55 -9.57 -1.80
C SER A 104 -7.99 -9.11 -1.96
N SER A 105 -8.65 -8.68 -0.87
CA SER A 105 -10.02 -8.18 -0.88
C SER A 105 -10.23 -6.91 -1.72
N ARG A 106 -9.16 -6.14 -1.98
CA ARG A 106 -9.19 -4.93 -2.81
C ARG A 106 -8.36 -5.03 -4.08
N ASN A 107 -7.77 -6.18 -4.35
CA ASN A 107 -6.79 -6.40 -5.42
C ASN A 107 -5.73 -5.28 -5.50
N ALA A 108 -5.23 -4.87 -4.34
CA ALA A 108 -4.35 -3.72 -4.16
C ALA A 108 -3.12 -4.08 -3.32
N PHE A 109 -2.12 -3.20 -3.32
CA PHE A 109 -0.83 -3.41 -2.69
C PHE A 109 -0.46 -2.21 -1.81
N ILE A 110 0.23 -2.46 -0.71
CA ILE A 110 0.73 -1.41 0.19
C ILE A 110 2.18 -1.69 0.56
N ALA A 111 2.98 -0.63 0.70
CA ALA A 111 4.37 -0.76 1.12
C ALA A 111 4.45 -1.13 2.60
N CYS A 112 5.29 -2.11 2.94
CA CYS A 112 5.53 -2.51 4.31
C CYS A 112 6.80 -1.82 4.86
N PRO A 113 6.68 -0.90 5.83
CA PRO A 113 7.84 -0.31 6.49
C PRO A 113 8.56 -1.34 7.39
N HIS A 114 7.86 -2.39 7.79
CA HIS A 114 8.34 -3.40 8.74
C HIS A 114 9.04 -4.57 8.04
N GLY A 115 9.96 -5.21 8.77
CA GLY A 115 10.81 -6.30 8.28
C GLY A 115 10.14 -7.67 8.25
N HIS A 116 8.85 -7.76 7.91
CA HIS A 116 8.10 -9.00 8.06
C HIS A 116 8.65 -10.16 7.24
N GLY A 117 8.65 -11.34 7.86
CA GLY A 117 8.85 -12.60 7.14
C GLY A 117 7.63 -12.91 6.27
N ALA A 118 7.81 -13.74 5.23
CA ALA A 118 6.72 -14.12 4.33
C ALA A 118 5.52 -14.78 5.04
N ASP A 119 5.75 -15.39 6.21
CA ASP A 119 4.76 -16.16 6.98
C ASP A 119 4.27 -15.44 8.25
N GLU A 120 4.60 -14.15 8.44
CA GLU A 120 4.17 -13.39 9.60
C GLU A 120 2.72 -12.90 9.42
N ALA A 121 1.88 -13.15 10.43
CA ALA A 121 0.49 -12.68 10.42
C ALA A 121 0.45 -11.17 10.67
N VAL A 122 0.05 -10.41 9.64
CA VAL A 122 -0.10 -8.94 9.71
C VAL A 122 -1.59 -8.60 9.66
N ALA A 123 -2.04 -7.79 10.61
CA ALA A 123 -3.39 -7.22 10.61
C ALA A 123 -3.39 -5.88 9.87
N PHE A 124 -4.30 -5.71 8.92
CA PHE A 124 -4.50 -4.45 8.20
C PHE A 124 -5.74 -3.72 8.73
N LEU A 125 -5.53 -2.50 9.23
CA LEU A 125 -6.58 -1.61 9.70
C LEU A 125 -6.88 -0.61 8.60
N ILE A 126 -8.06 -0.70 7.98
CA ILE A 126 -8.43 0.19 6.88
C ILE A 126 -9.40 1.26 7.36
N CYS A 127 -9.01 2.52 7.19
CA CYS A 127 -9.88 3.65 7.48
C CYS A 127 -11.01 3.75 6.45
N GLU A 128 -12.27 3.71 6.90
CA GLU A 128 -13.44 3.85 6.02
C GLU A 128 -13.63 5.28 5.48
N VAL A 129 -12.98 6.26 6.10
CA VAL A 129 -13.09 7.68 5.70
C VAL A 129 -12.09 8.05 4.61
N CYS A 130 -10.81 7.74 4.78
CA CYS A 130 -9.77 8.10 3.80
C CYS A 130 -9.29 6.93 2.92
N GLY A 131 -9.61 5.69 3.28
CA GLY A 131 -9.08 4.49 2.62
C GLY A 131 -7.62 4.16 2.97
N GLY A 132 -7.02 4.90 3.91
CA GLY A 132 -5.67 4.66 4.42
C GLY A 132 -5.58 3.35 5.19
N VAL A 133 -4.39 2.76 5.22
CA VAL A 133 -4.16 1.47 5.87
C VAL A 133 -2.98 1.55 6.83
N ASP A 134 -3.24 1.17 8.08
CA ASP A 134 -2.22 0.88 9.07
C ASP A 134 -2.00 -0.63 9.20
N GLU A 135 -0.80 -1.00 9.60
CA GLU A 135 -0.37 -2.39 9.79
C GLU A 135 0.03 -2.59 11.25
N ASP A 136 -0.45 -3.67 11.87
CA ASP A 136 0.02 -4.10 13.19
C ASP A 136 0.41 -5.58 13.14
N ALA A 137 1.55 -5.89 13.74
CA ALA A 137 2.04 -7.25 13.88
C ALA A 137 1.54 -7.79 15.21
N SER A 138 0.44 -8.54 15.18
CA SER A 138 -0.03 -9.22 16.38
C SER A 138 0.75 -10.54 16.54
N PRO A 139 1.55 -10.72 17.61
CA PRO A 139 2.15 -12.02 17.91
C PRO A 139 1.10 -13.07 18.38
N ALA A 140 -0.18 -12.72 18.37
CA ALA A 140 -1.28 -13.58 18.78
C ALA A 140 -2.40 -13.57 17.74
N MET A 141 -2.24 -14.38 16.68
CA MET A 141 -3.39 -15.00 16.02
C MET A 141 -3.06 -16.49 15.81
N PRO A 142 -3.76 -17.40 16.53
CA PRO A 142 -3.59 -18.85 16.39
C PRO A 142 -4.23 -19.41 15.12
#